data_AF-A9KTA9-F1
#
_entry.id   AF-A9KTA9-F1
#
_cell.length_a   1.000
_cell.length_b   1.000
_cell.length_c   1.000
_cell.angle_alpha   90.00
_cell.angle_beta   90.00
_cell.angle_gamma   90.00
#
_symmetry.space_group_name_H-M   'P 1'
#
loop_
_entity.id
_entity.type
_entity.pdbx_description
1 polymer ?
#
loop_
_entity_poly.entity_id
_entity_poly.type
_entity_poly.pdbx_seq_one_letter_code
_entity_poly.pdbx_strand_id
1 'polypeptide(L)'
;MVIILVVSAFNVFTNAYAHDIGFDCDQTKALEAYNDLINNFRKESRMITYPDEFGGAYLDKEDLIIQLLDTSDDYVQKYRVLTNYSDSIRFEKVVNSYNSLLSLYDDIDELFKGYTINGYGVDVINNNLKVSFGINHKVVAKPLWALLLNIMEKCQVIIQVLSLPPTKL
;
A
#
# COMPACT_ATOMS: atom_id res chain seq x y z
N MET A 1 -8.72 0.62 27.65
CA MET A 1 -9.60 1.13 26.58
C MET A 1 -8.71 1.83 25.58
N VAL A 2 -8.43 1.21 24.43
CA VAL A 2 -7.61 1.82 23.38
C VAL A 2 -8.42 1.79 22.11
N ILE A 3 -8.61 2.98 21.53
CA ILE A 3 -9.25 3.24 20.26
C ILE A 3 -8.14 3.17 19.21
N ILE A 4 -8.26 2.23 18.27
CA ILE A 4 -7.43 2.18 17.06
C ILE A 4 -7.90 3.33 16.16
N LEU A 5 -7.07 4.38 16.03
CA LEU A 5 -7.28 5.44 15.04
C LEU A 5 -6.30 5.24 13.88
N VAL A 6 -6.73 4.48 12.87
CA VAL A 6 -6.15 4.54 11.53
C VAL A 6 -6.86 5.68 10.82
N VAL A 7 -6.22 6.85 10.74
CA VAL A 7 -6.68 7.95 9.88
C VAL A 7 -5.96 7.83 8.54
N SER A 8 -6.51 6.99 7.67
CA SER A 8 -6.54 7.26 6.24
C SER A 8 -7.93 6.88 5.78
N ALA A 9 -8.66 7.88 5.26
CA ALA A 9 -10.02 7.72 4.82
C ALA A 9 -10.08 6.73 3.65
N PHE A 10 -10.39 5.46 3.91
CA PHE A 10 -11.23 4.59 3.09
C PHE A 10 -11.54 3.30 3.87
N ASN A 11 -12.83 3.02 4.00
CA ASN A 11 -13.40 1.99 4.87
C ASN A 11 -13.16 0.55 4.39
N VAL A 12 -12.83 -0.32 5.35
CA VAL A 12 -13.12 -1.77 5.45
C VAL A 12 -12.29 -2.75 4.62
N PHE A 13 -11.28 -3.36 5.26
CA PHE A 13 -10.99 -4.80 5.22
C PHE A 13 -10.22 -5.21 6.49
N THR A 14 -10.91 -5.34 7.63
CA THR A 14 -10.33 -5.90 8.85
C THR A 14 -10.38 -7.43 8.79
N ASN A 15 -9.29 -8.08 8.40
CA ASN A 15 -9.05 -9.47 8.81
C ASN A 15 -8.48 -9.44 10.23
N ALA A 16 -9.35 -9.67 11.21
CA ALA A 16 -8.96 -9.89 12.59
C ALA A 16 -8.33 -11.27 12.73
N TYR A 17 -7.00 -11.35 12.61
CA TYR A 17 -6.21 -12.40 13.25
C TYR A 17 -5.74 -11.86 14.60
N ALA A 18 -6.58 -12.03 15.63
CA ALA A 18 -6.13 -11.94 17.01
C ALA A 18 -5.36 -13.21 17.32
N HIS A 19 -4.04 -13.17 17.14
CA HIS A 19 -3.12 -14.16 17.70
C HIS A 19 -2.37 -13.50 18.86
N ASP A 20 -2.83 -13.81 20.07
CA ASP A 20 -2.23 -13.42 21.33
C ASP A 20 -0.96 -14.26 21.57
N ILE A 21 0.19 -13.72 21.19
CA ILE A 21 1.52 -14.14 21.67
C ILE A 21 2.23 -12.88 22.14
N GLY A 22 2.35 -12.77 23.46
CA GLY A 22 2.92 -11.61 24.13
C GLY A 22 4.24 -11.16 23.52
N PHE A 23 4.23 -9.95 22.98
CA PHE A 23 5.39 -9.10 22.78
C PHE A 23 4.91 -7.67 23.07
N ASP A 24 5.42 -7.08 24.13
CA ASP A 24 5.25 -5.67 24.43
C ASP A 24 6.15 -4.89 23.46
N CYS A 25 5.76 -4.82 22.17
CA CYS A 25 6.57 -4.14 21.17
C CYS A 25 6.36 -2.63 21.31
N ASP A 26 7.39 -1.92 21.76
CA ASP A 26 7.38 -0.46 21.82
C ASP A 26 7.64 0.11 20.42
N GLN A 27 6.58 0.57 19.76
CA GLN A 27 6.65 1.17 18.43
C GLN A 27 6.93 2.68 18.46
N THR A 28 7.15 3.29 19.63
CA THR A 28 7.24 4.75 19.77
C THR A 28 8.34 5.34 18.88
N LYS A 29 9.53 4.74 18.89
CA LYS A 29 10.67 5.19 18.07
C LYS A 29 10.44 5.02 16.58
N ALA A 30 9.80 3.92 16.16
CA ALA A 30 9.47 3.69 14.76
C ALA A 30 8.41 4.67 14.26
N LEU A 31 7.43 5.01 15.11
CA LEU A 31 6.41 6.01 14.82
C LEU A 31 6.99 7.43 14.77
N GLU A 32 7.91 7.79 15.67
CA GLU A 32 8.66 9.04 15.63
C GLU A 32 9.46 9.15 14.32
N ALA A 33 10.21 8.10 13.97
CA ALA A 33 10.96 8.03 12.72
C ALA A 33 10.05 8.17 11.48
N TYR A 34 8.86 7.56 11.51
CA TYR A 34 7.88 7.68 10.42
C TYR A 34 7.39 9.13 10.30
N ASN A 35 7.07 9.77 11.42
CA ASN A 35 6.63 11.16 11.43
C ASN A 35 7.73 12.10 10.91
N ASP A 36 8.99 11.88 11.33
CA ASP A 36 10.13 12.65 10.84
C ASP A 36 10.32 12.47 9.33
N LEU A 37 10.26 11.23 8.84
CA LEU A 37 10.34 10.91 7.42
C LEU A 37 9.30 11.68 6.60
N ILE A 38 8.02 11.54 6.96
CA ILE A 38 6.90 12.14 6.24
C ILE A 38 6.93 13.67 6.35
N ASN A 39 7.40 14.22 7.47
CA ASN A 39 7.52 15.66 7.64
C ASN A 39 8.64 16.29 6.80
N ASN A 40 9.69 15.54 6.49
CA ASN A 40 10.78 16.01 5.64
C ASN A 40 10.48 15.85 4.13
N PHE A 41 9.43 15.12 3.75
CA PHE A 41 8.98 15.10 2.35
C PHE A 41 8.40 16.44 1.92
N ARG A 42 8.55 16.75 0.63
CA ARG A 42 8.01 17.98 0.03
C ARG A 42 6.48 17.94 0.10
N LYS A 43 5.88 19.06 0.47
CA LYS A 43 4.41 19.23 0.57
C LYS A 43 3.95 20.34 -0.36
N GLU A 44 3.01 20.04 -1.25
CA GLU A 44 2.36 21.01 -2.14
C GLU A 44 0.86 21.00 -1.92
N SER A 45 0.27 22.15 -1.56
CA SER A 45 -1.19 22.30 -1.41
C SER A 45 -1.87 21.18 -0.59
N ARG A 46 -1.26 20.77 0.53
CA ARG A 46 -1.68 19.68 1.44
C ARG A 46 -1.47 18.25 0.92
N MET A 47 -0.92 18.08 -0.28
CA MET A 47 -0.49 16.78 -0.80
C MET A 47 1.02 16.60 -0.58
N ILE A 48 1.41 15.39 -0.22
CA ILE A 48 2.83 15.02 -0.13
C ILE A 48 3.30 14.66 -1.54
N THR A 49 4.41 15.23 -1.96
CA THR A 49 5.16 14.80 -3.14
C THR A 49 6.20 13.79 -2.67
N TYR A 50 5.98 12.52 -2.95
CA TYR A 50 6.94 11.47 -2.58
C TYR A 50 8.15 11.49 -3.53
N PRO A 51 9.37 11.22 -3.03
CA PRO A 51 10.53 11.00 -3.89
C PRO A 51 10.32 9.84 -4.86
N ASP A 52 10.90 9.91 -6.06
CA ASP A 52 10.69 8.91 -7.12
C ASP A 52 11.20 7.52 -6.75
N GLU A 53 12.25 7.45 -5.92
CA GLU A 53 12.79 6.18 -5.44
C GLU A 53 12.00 5.57 -4.28
N PHE A 54 11.05 6.30 -3.69
CA PHE A 54 10.32 5.86 -2.51
C PHE A 54 9.25 4.82 -2.86
N GLY A 55 9.31 3.63 -2.28
CA GLY A 55 8.36 2.53 -2.47
C GLY A 55 7.23 2.48 -1.46
N GLY A 56 7.37 3.22 -0.34
CA GLY A 56 6.42 3.21 0.78
C GLY A 56 7.13 3.02 2.11
N ALA A 57 6.38 3.13 3.21
CA ALA A 57 6.89 2.81 4.54
C ALA A 57 5.79 2.23 5.44
N TYR A 58 6.15 1.29 6.30
CA TYR A 58 5.23 0.63 7.23
C TYR A 58 5.95 0.24 8.53
N LEU A 59 5.18 0.04 9.59
CA LEU A 59 5.71 -0.42 10.88
C LEU A 59 5.66 -1.96 10.92
N ASP A 60 6.79 -2.60 11.19
CA ASP A 60 6.87 -4.03 11.52
C ASP A 60 7.52 -4.19 12.88
N LYS A 61 6.73 -4.60 13.88
CA LYS A 61 7.14 -4.69 15.28
C LYS A 61 7.74 -3.35 15.74
N GLU A 62 8.99 -3.33 16.19
CA GLU A 62 9.66 -2.16 16.74
C GLU A 62 10.40 -1.32 15.68
N ASP A 63 10.30 -1.72 14.41
CA ASP A 63 11.03 -1.09 13.31
C ASP A 63 10.09 -0.41 12.31
N LEU A 64 10.55 0.73 11.80
CA LEU A 64 10.05 1.36 10.59
C LEU A 64 10.74 0.71 9.39
N ILE A 65 9.98 0.08 8.53
CA ILE A 65 10.46 -0.44 7.26
C ILE A 65 10.25 0.63 6.19
N ILE A 66 11.34 1.07 5.55
CA ILE A 66 11.34 2.01 4.43
C ILE A 66 11.65 1.23 3.16
N GLN A 67 10.72 1.23 2.21
CA GLN A 67 10.89 0.58 0.92
C GLN A 67 11.46 1.56 -0.10
N LEU A 68 12.49 1.14 -0.83
CA LEU A 68 13.18 1.95 -1.84
C LEU A 68 13.42 1.15 -3.13
N LEU A 69 13.40 1.83 -4.27
CA LEU A 69 13.79 1.23 -5.56
C LEU A 69 15.28 0.87 -5.61
N ASP A 70 16.09 1.68 -4.94
CA ASP A 70 17.52 1.46 -4.77
C ASP A 70 17.90 1.58 -3.29
N THR A 71 18.60 0.58 -2.79
CA THR A 71 19.09 0.49 -1.42
C THR A 71 20.62 0.60 -1.38
N SER A 72 21.22 1.30 -2.35
CA SER A 72 22.62 1.71 -2.29
C SER A 72 22.87 2.63 -1.10
N ASP A 73 24.13 2.70 -0.66
CA ASP A 73 24.53 3.44 0.54
C ASP A 73 24.08 4.91 0.49
N ASP A 74 24.13 5.56 -0.67
CA ASP A 74 23.72 6.96 -0.84
C ASP A 74 22.23 7.15 -0.51
N TYR A 75 21.36 6.27 -1.01
CA TYR A 75 19.93 6.33 -0.70
C TYR A 75 19.65 5.93 0.75
N VAL A 76 20.29 4.88 1.26
CA VAL A 76 20.14 4.50 2.68
C VAL A 76 20.51 5.64 3.61
N GLN A 77 21.63 6.34 3.35
CA GLN A 77 22.06 7.48 4.16
C GLN A 77 21.12 8.67 4.02
N LYS A 78 20.64 8.96 2.80
CA LYS A 78 19.61 9.99 2.58
C LYS A 78 18.42 9.79 3.50
N TYR A 79 17.85 8.57 3.56
CA TYR A 79 16.65 8.31 4.37
C TYR A 79 16.95 8.16 5.87
N ARG A 80 18.17 7.78 6.26
CA ARG A 80 18.64 7.88 7.65
C ARG A 80 18.63 9.33 8.14
N VAL A 81 19.09 10.27 7.33
CA VAL A 81 19.03 11.71 7.68
C VAL A 81 17.59 12.17 7.89
N LEU A 82 16.66 11.76 7.01
CA LEU A 82 15.24 12.16 7.08
C LEU A 82 14.52 11.61 8.32
N THR A 83 15.03 10.53 8.92
CA THR A 83 14.50 9.86 10.11
C THR A 83 15.28 10.21 11.37
N ASN A 84 16.09 11.27 11.34
CA ASN A 84 16.97 11.70 12.42
C ASN A 84 17.87 10.58 12.96
N TYR A 85 18.36 9.72 12.06
CA TYR A 85 19.21 8.57 12.38
C TYR A 85 18.61 7.60 13.42
N SER A 86 17.30 7.42 13.42
CA SER A 86 16.65 6.43 14.29
C SER A 86 17.27 5.04 14.08
N ASP A 87 17.59 4.36 15.18
CA ASP A 87 18.07 2.97 15.16
C ASP A 87 16.96 1.97 14.81
N SER A 88 15.70 2.40 14.92
CA SER A 88 14.49 1.60 14.65
C SER A 88 14.06 1.69 13.19
N ILE A 89 15.01 1.65 12.25
CA ILE A 89 14.70 1.70 10.81
C ILE A 89 15.41 0.58 10.04
N ARG A 90 14.69 -0.02 9.09
CA ARG A 90 15.22 -0.98 8.12
C ARG A 90 14.84 -0.58 6.70
N PHE A 91 15.61 -1.08 5.75
CA PHE A 91 15.42 -0.78 4.34
C PHE A 91 15.11 -2.04 3.55
N GLU A 92 14.12 -1.96 2.68
CA GLU A 92 13.74 -3.03 1.78
C GLU A 92 13.82 -2.54 0.33
N LYS A 93 14.43 -3.36 -0.53
CA LYS A 93 14.44 -3.08 -1.96
C LYS A 93 13.13 -3.55 -2.58
N VAL A 94 12.48 -2.68 -3.34
CA VAL A 94 11.24 -2.98 -4.05
C VAL A 94 11.30 -2.61 -5.53
N VAL A 95 10.29 -3.01 -6.29
CA VAL A 95 10.26 -2.86 -7.75
C VAL A 95 9.51 -1.61 -8.17
N ASN A 96 8.43 -1.27 -7.46
CA ASN A 96 7.55 -0.16 -7.82
C ASN A 96 7.74 1.01 -6.85
N SER A 97 7.79 2.23 -7.39
CA SER A 97 7.69 3.42 -6.55
C SER A 97 6.24 3.60 -6.08
N TYR A 98 6.07 4.24 -4.94
CA TYR A 98 4.76 4.60 -4.42
C TYR A 98 4.02 5.53 -5.39
N ASN A 99 4.72 6.47 -6.04
CA ASN A 99 4.14 7.33 -7.08
C ASN A 99 3.65 6.53 -8.29
N SER A 100 4.42 5.54 -8.74
CA SER A 100 4.01 4.65 -9.85
C SER A 100 2.77 3.83 -9.50
N LEU A 101 2.64 3.38 -8.25
CA LEU A 101 1.44 2.67 -7.81
C LEU A 101 0.23 3.60 -7.69
N LEU A 102 0.42 4.85 -7.25
CA LEU A 102 -0.63 5.86 -7.19
C LEU A 102 -1.10 6.31 -8.58
N SER A 103 -0.20 6.43 -9.56
CA SER A 103 -0.58 6.84 -10.91
C SER A 103 -1.54 5.85 -11.58
N LEU A 104 -1.54 4.58 -11.15
CA LEU A 104 -2.49 3.59 -11.64
C LEU A 104 -3.93 3.88 -11.21
N TYR A 105 -4.16 4.73 -10.21
CA TYR A 105 -5.52 5.07 -9.75
C TYR A 105 -6.36 5.69 -10.86
N ASP A 106 -5.74 6.49 -11.73
CA ASP A 106 -6.43 7.14 -12.85
C ASP A 106 -6.88 6.12 -13.93
N ASP A 107 -6.19 4.99 -14.02
CA ASP A 107 -6.47 3.93 -14.99
C ASP A 107 -7.51 2.90 -14.49
N ILE A 108 -7.82 2.89 -13.19
CA ILE A 108 -8.67 1.84 -12.57
C ILE A 108 -10.06 1.80 -13.22
N ASP A 109 -10.69 2.95 -13.44
CA ASP A 109 -12.04 3.01 -14.02
C ASP A 109 -12.08 2.46 -15.45
N GLU A 110 -11.02 2.68 -16.23
CA GLU A 110 -10.91 2.14 -17.59
C GLU A 110 -10.62 0.63 -17.54
N LEU A 111 -9.66 0.21 -16.72
CA LEU A 111 -9.26 -1.20 -16.60
C LEU A 111 -10.40 -2.09 -16.10
N PHE A 112 -11.22 -1.60 -15.19
CA PHE A 112 -12.34 -2.34 -14.60
C PHE A 112 -13.70 -1.93 -15.18
N LYS A 113 -13.72 -1.31 -16.36
CA LYS A 113 -14.96 -0.93 -17.05
C LYS A 113 -15.90 -2.14 -17.23
N GLY A 114 -17.12 -2.01 -16.71
CA GLY A 114 -18.13 -3.08 -16.73
C GLY A 114 -18.14 -3.96 -15.48
N TYR A 115 -17.26 -3.72 -14.52
CA TYR A 115 -17.26 -4.32 -13.19
C TYR A 115 -17.65 -3.27 -12.15
N THR A 116 -18.15 -3.75 -11.00
CA THR A 116 -18.37 -2.88 -9.84
C THR A 116 -17.10 -2.91 -9.00
N ILE A 117 -16.38 -1.80 -8.90
CA ILE A 117 -15.23 -1.68 -8.01
C ILE A 117 -15.74 -1.53 -6.57
N ASN A 118 -15.27 -2.40 -5.67
CA ASN A 118 -15.62 -2.38 -4.25
C ASN A 118 -14.61 -1.57 -3.42
N GLY A 119 -13.38 -1.44 -3.91
CA GLY A 119 -12.32 -0.66 -3.30
C GLY A 119 -10.97 -0.95 -3.94
N TYR A 120 -10.04 0.00 -3.81
CA TYR A 120 -8.66 -0.16 -4.23
C TYR A 120 -7.73 0.64 -3.33
N GLY A 121 -6.47 0.23 -3.27
CA GLY A 121 -5.46 0.88 -2.45
C GLY A 121 -4.07 0.31 -2.69
N VAL A 122 -3.04 1.08 -2.37
CA VAL A 122 -1.67 0.58 -2.33
C VAL A 122 -1.49 -0.34 -1.13
N ASP A 123 -1.13 -1.58 -1.38
CA ASP A 123 -0.61 -2.51 -0.38
C ASP A 123 0.90 -2.26 -0.26
N VAL A 124 1.26 -1.38 0.68
CA VAL A 124 2.66 -0.99 0.90
C VAL A 124 3.53 -2.19 1.27
N ILE A 125 3.04 -3.07 2.15
CA ILE A 125 3.82 -4.23 2.62
C ILE A 125 4.24 -5.10 1.43
N ASN A 126 3.31 -5.35 0.49
CA ASN A 126 3.57 -6.17 -0.69
C ASN A 126 4.00 -5.37 -1.94
N ASN A 127 4.25 -4.07 -1.83
CA ASN A 127 4.63 -3.15 -2.90
C ASN A 127 3.79 -3.30 -4.19
N ASN A 128 2.47 -3.33 -4.06
CA ASN A 128 1.55 -3.45 -5.19
C ASN A 128 0.27 -2.64 -5.00
N LEU A 129 -0.45 -2.43 -6.11
CA LEU A 129 -1.81 -1.93 -6.08
C LEU A 129 -2.77 -3.10 -5.91
N LYS A 130 -3.65 -3.03 -4.91
CA LYS A 130 -4.72 -4.00 -4.68
C LYS A 130 -6.05 -3.43 -5.15
N VAL A 131 -6.78 -4.19 -5.95
CA VAL A 131 -8.12 -3.84 -6.42
C VAL A 131 -9.11 -4.95 -6.08
N SER A 132 -10.23 -4.58 -5.46
CA SER A 132 -11.36 -5.45 -5.17
C SER A 132 -12.54 -5.06 -6.05
N PHE A 133 -13.13 -6.03 -6.76
CA PHE A 133 -14.27 -5.80 -7.64
C PHE A 133 -15.26 -6.96 -7.59
N GLY A 134 -16.53 -6.65 -7.84
CA GLY A 134 -17.62 -7.60 -7.99
C GLY A 134 -17.83 -7.99 -9.46
N ILE A 135 -18.13 -9.26 -9.70
CA ILE A 135 -18.52 -9.78 -11.01
C ILE A 135 -20.05 -9.75 -11.09
N ASN A 136 -20.60 -8.91 -11.97
CA ASN A 136 -22.03 -8.93 -12.23
C ASN A 136 -22.32 -10.03 -13.27
N HIS A 137 -22.92 -11.15 -12.83
CA HIS A 137 -23.13 -12.37 -13.63
C HIS A 137 -23.90 -12.21 -14.95
N LYS A 138 -24.40 -11.01 -15.28
CA LYS A 138 -25.14 -10.71 -16.51
C LYS A 138 -24.26 -10.25 -17.68
N VAL A 139 -22.99 -9.89 -17.46
CA VAL A 139 -22.12 -9.36 -18.51
C VAL A 139 -20.77 -10.08 -18.47
N VAL A 140 -20.65 -11.20 -19.17
CA VAL A 140 -19.33 -11.80 -19.44
C VAL A 140 -19.20 -11.97 -20.96
N ALA A 141 -18.85 -10.89 -21.65
CA ALA A 141 -18.47 -10.95 -23.08
C ALA A 141 -16.94 -11.07 -23.27
N LYS A 142 -16.14 -10.75 -22.25
CA LYS A 142 -14.68 -10.99 -22.23
C LYS A 142 -14.34 -12.04 -21.18
N PRO A 143 -13.49 -13.03 -21.51
CA PRO A 143 -13.04 -13.98 -20.50
C PRO A 143 -12.26 -13.26 -19.40
N LEU A 144 -12.58 -13.58 -18.14
CA LEU A 144 -11.88 -13.05 -16.97
C LEU A 144 -10.34 -13.17 -17.11
N TRP A 145 -9.86 -14.27 -17.71
CA TRP A 145 -8.43 -14.50 -17.94
C TRP A 145 -7.77 -13.48 -18.89
N ALA A 146 -8.47 -12.96 -19.90
CA ALA A 146 -7.93 -11.97 -20.83
C ALA A 146 -7.82 -10.58 -20.19
N LEU A 147 -8.72 -10.28 -19.24
CA LEU A 147 -8.63 -9.08 -18.40
C LEU A 147 -7.48 -9.20 -17.41
N LEU A 148 -7.37 -10.35 -16.72
CA LEU A 148 -6.27 -10.63 -15.80
C LEU A 148 -4.92 -10.52 -16.51
N LEU A 149 -4.77 -11.06 -17.72
CA LEU A 149 -3.53 -10.92 -18.51
C LEU A 149 -3.20 -9.45 -18.81
N ASN A 150 -4.16 -8.67 -19.30
CA ASN A 150 -3.92 -7.27 -19.68
C ASN A 150 -3.55 -6.39 -18.46
N ILE A 151 -4.15 -6.66 -17.30
CA ILE A 151 -3.81 -5.95 -16.05
C ILE A 151 -2.46 -6.44 -15.49
N MET A 152 -2.19 -7.74 -15.55
CA MET A 152 -0.90 -8.30 -15.11
C MET A 152 0.26 -7.84 -15.98
N GLU A 153 0.07 -7.73 -17.30
CA GLU A 153 1.06 -7.24 -18.26
C GLU A 153 1.32 -5.74 -18.10
N LYS A 154 0.29 -4.96 -17.74
CA LYS A 154 0.43 -3.49 -17.62
C LYS A 154 0.84 -3.00 -16.24
N CYS A 155 0.48 -3.71 -15.17
CA CYS A 155 0.51 -3.11 -13.84
C CYS A 155 1.30 -3.87 -12.77
N GLN A 156 1.88 -5.06 -13.02
CA GLN A 156 2.45 -5.90 -11.94
C GLN A 156 1.50 -6.02 -10.71
N VAL A 157 0.19 -6.00 -10.96
CA VAL A 157 -0.87 -5.95 -9.94
C VAL A 157 -1.23 -7.37 -9.50
N ILE A 158 -1.25 -7.61 -8.19
CA ILE A 158 -1.81 -8.83 -7.63
C ILE A 158 -3.32 -8.62 -7.49
N ILE A 159 -4.09 -9.31 -8.34
CA ILE A 159 -5.54 -9.23 -8.35
C ILE A 159 -6.11 -10.27 -7.39
N GLN A 160 -6.70 -9.81 -6.27
CA GLN A 160 -7.45 -10.68 -5.38
C GLN A 160 -8.94 -10.64 -5.73
N VAL A 161 -9.43 -11.66 -6.45
CA VAL A 161 -10.85 -11.80 -6.77
C VAL A 161 -11.59 -12.31 -5.53
N LEU A 162 -12.29 -11.41 -4.85
CA LEU A 162 -13.24 -11.78 -3.81
C LEU A 162 -14.61 -11.99 -4.47
N SER A 163 -14.99 -13.24 -4.71
CA SER A 163 -16.39 -13.54 -5.04
C SER A 163 -17.23 -13.28 -3.79
N LEU A 164 -17.94 -12.16 -3.74
CA LEU A 164 -19.02 -12.02 -2.78
C LEU A 164 -20.06 -13.09 -3.12
N PRO A 165 -20.48 -13.95 -2.16
CA PRO A 165 -21.64 -14.80 -2.40
C PRO A 165 -22.83 -13.90 -2.73
N PRO A 166 -23.73 -14.32 -3.64
CA PRO A 166 -24.90 -13.53 -3.97
C PRO A 166 -25.66 -13.23 -2.69
N THR A 167 -25.78 -11.95 -2.35
CA THR A 167 -26.67 -11.48 -1.29
C THR A 167 -28.07 -11.95 -1.67
N LYS A 168 -28.58 -12.92 -0.93
CA LYS A 168 -29.99 -13.30 -1.02
C LYS A 168 -30.82 -12.21 -0.35
N LEU A 169 -31.68 -11.63 -1.19
CA LEU A 169 -32.91 -10.86 -0.94
C LEU A 169 -32.74 -9.36 -0.69
#